data_AF-A0A4Y2AI80-F1
#
_entry.id   AF-A0A4Y2AI80-F1
#
_cell.length_a   1.000
_cell.length_b   1.000
_cell.length_c   1.000
_cell.angle_alpha   90.00
_cell.angle_beta   90.00
_cell.angle_gamma   90.00
#
_symmetry.space_group_name_H-M   'P 1'
#
loop_
_entity.id
_entity.type
_entity.pdbx_description
1 polymer ?
#
loop_
_entity_poly.entity_id
_entity_poly.type
_entity_poly.pdbx_seq_one_letter_code
_entity_poly.pdbx_strand_id
1 'polypeptide(L)'
;MEQENRRAKAHHSLEIDDNFMDSSEESSGTEDISDQPGPSSNIAQSSLEENINAQIELRMGIVRGRKCFLTPKIMAILDRFHISQRSAVFILEAVAESLGHNIDELAINQNTIQRYREDFRKTKATRIKELFKENEPSFVCVHWDSKLLPALNVRDLKSERLPIIVTYKDEEKLLGVPKLENSSGKEQAMAVWNVLKDWGLEDKAQILCSDSTSSNTGRINGAITFLELYADREMTYFPCRHHIYELVLRSVFEYELNEVTSSPAVAFFKKIREKWNNLEKENYMDGYKYLNAICSESEILRNVNYLSNALKNKKLKNDYQELVELCIVFIGRNSDSTIKIRPPGALHHARWMAKAIYSFKIFLFRQQLSLKMSELNGLKNICLFLVTVYVKSWLESSSAIGAPLNDLMFLKS
;
A
#
# COMPACT_ATOMS: atom_id res chain seq x y z
N MET A 1 49.24 37.29 8.37
CA MET A 1 47.97 37.91 8.80
C MET A 1 47.07 37.90 7.60
N GLU A 2 46.29 36.82 7.41
CA GLU A 2 44.98 36.53 8.06
C GLU A 2 43.85 36.94 7.12
N GLN A 3 43.13 35.92 6.60
CA GLN A 3 41.68 35.71 6.76
C GLN A 3 40.82 36.56 5.76
N GLU A 4 39.73 36.08 5.15
CA GLU A 4 38.89 34.92 5.42
C GLU A 4 37.94 34.61 4.26
N ASN A 5 37.44 33.38 4.29
CA ASN A 5 36.31 32.81 3.55
C ASN A 5 35.11 33.74 3.28
N ARG A 6 34.39 33.43 2.18
CA ARG A 6 32.96 33.04 2.26
C ARG A 6 32.51 32.23 1.04
N ARG A 7 32.20 30.96 1.32
CA ARG A 7 31.42 30.03 0.49
C ARG A 7 29.96 30.50 0.41
N ALA A 8 29.37 30.47 -0.78
CA ALA A 8 27.92 30.34 -0.95
C ALA A 8 27.65 29.12 -1.85
N LYS A 9 27.20 28.01 -1.25
CA LYS A 9 26.61 26.88 -1.99
C LYS A 9 25.12 27.15 -2.08
N ALA A 10 24.62 27.34 -3.29
CA ALA A 10 23.20 27.43 -3.57
C ALA A 10 22.54 26.07 -3.30
N HIS A 11 21.61 26.05 -2.34
CA HIS A 11 20.58 25.02 -2.25
C HIS A 11 19.52 25.36 -3.30
N HIS A 12 19.38 24.52 -4.33
CA HIS A 12 18.18 24.47 -5.15
C HIS A 12 17.49 23.14 -4.92
N SER A 13 16.38 23.19 -4.20
CA SER A 13 15.34 22.17 -4.20
C SER A 13 14.63 22.26 -5.55
N LEU A 14 14.67 21.18 -6.32
CA LEU A 14 13.81 21.00 -7.49
C LEU A 14 12.93 19.78 -7.21
N GLU A 15 11.67 20.05 -6.92
CA GLU A 15 10.57 19.10 -7.09
C GLU A 15 10.39 18.90 -8.60
N ILE A 16 10.45 17.65 -9.07
CA ILE A 16 10.12 17.30 -10.45
C ILE A 16 9.17 16.10 -10.39
N ASP A 17 8.05 16.28 -11.08
CA ASP A 17 6.91 15.38 -11.24
C ASP A 17 7.27 13.96 -11.68
N ASP A 18 6.62 12.98 -11.03
CA ASP A 18 6.63 11.57 -11.39
C ASP A 18 5.80 11.33 -12.67
N ASN A 19 6.45 11.30 -13.83
CA ASN A 19 5.88 10.73 -15.05
C ASN A 19 6.26 9.25 -15.18
N PHE A 20 5.28 8.39 -14.88
CA PHE A 20 5.30 6.95 -15.04
C PHE A 20 5.28 6.58 -16.54
N MET A 21 6.36 5.97 -17.05
CA MET A 21 6.38 5.31 -18.35
C MET A 21 6.48 3.80 -18.15
N ASP A 22 5.47 3.10 -18.69
CA ASP A 22 5.30 1.66 -18.70
C ASP A 22 5.66 1.14 -20.11
N SER A 23 6.58 0.18 -20.17
CA SER A 23 6.97 -0.57 -21.38
C SER A 23 7.75 -1.80 -20.89
N SER A 24 7.48 -3.03 -21.28
CA SER A 24 6.68 -3.55 -22.39
C SER A 24 6.52 -5.06 -22.22
N GLU A 25 5.49 -5.58 -22.88
CA GLU A 25 5.27 -6.98 -23.23
C GLU A 25 6.52 -7.61 -23.87
N GLU A 26 6.78 -8.90 -23.59
CA GLU A 26 7.47 -9.76 -24.55
C GLU A 26 6.92 -11.18 -24.53
N SER A 27 6.77 -11.68 -25.75
CA SER A 27 5.97 -12.79 -26.26
C SER A 27 6.65 -14.16 -26.04
N SER A 28 5.83 -15.17 -25.72
CA SER A 28 6.20 -16.58 -25.65
C SER A 28 6.17 -17.26 -27.03
N GLY A 29 7.24 -17.95 -27.41
CA GLY A 29 7.28 -18.88 -28.53
C GLY A 29 8.20 -20.06 -28.23
N THR A 30 7.61 -21.25 -28.15
CA THR A 30 8.25 -22.57 -28.03
C THR A 30 8.49 -23.18 -29.40
N GLU A 31 9.66 -23.76 -29.69
CA GLU A 31 9.81 -24.92 -30.60
C GLU A 31 10.99 -25.82 -30.17
N ASP A 32 10.71 -27.13 -30.09
CA ASP A 32 11.64 -28.27 -29.94
C ASP A 32 12.50 -28.48 -31.20
N ILE A 33 13.63 -29.22 -31.10
CA ILE A 33 14.00 -30.36 -31.99
C ILE A 33 15.37 -30.99 -31.58
N SER A 34 15.27 -32.27 -31.18
CA SER A 34 16.09 -33.47 -31.48
C SER A 34 17.64 -33.48 -31.52
N ASP A 35 18.21 -34.42 -30.75
CA ASP A 35 19.55 -35.01 -30.86
C ASP A 35 19.72 -35.96 -32.07
N GLN A 36 20.93 -36.00 -32.68
CA GLN A 36 21.75 -37.20 -33.05
C GLN A 36 23.04 -36.76 -33.84
N PRO A 37 24.13 -37.58 -33.93
CA PRO A 37 25.53 -37.11 -33.92
C PRO A 37 26.43 -37.44 -35.14
N GLY A 38 27.57 -36.73 -35.23
CA GLY A 38 28.85 -37.11 -35.91
C GLY A 38 29.19 -36.37 -37.22
N PRO A 39 30.48 -36.23 -37.66
CA PRO A 39 31.73 -36.83 -37.16
C PRO A 39 32.87 -35.84 -36.82
N SER A 40 33.90 -36.38 -36.17
CA SER A 40 35.14 -35.75 -35.72
C SER A 40 36.08 -35.26 -36.83
N SER A 41 36.71 -34.11 -36.64
CA SER A 41 38.00 -33.78 -37.26
C SER A 41 38.95 -33.16 -36.23
N ASN A 42 39.92 -33.97 -35.82
CA ASN A 42 41.09 -33.55 -35.06
C ASN A 42 42.04 -32.77 -35.97
N ILE A 43 41.89 -31.45 -36.08
CA ILE A 43 42.95 -30.47 -36.41
C ILE A 43 42.43 -29.10 -35.94
N ALA A 44 42.55 -28.80 -34.63
CA ALA A 44 42.39 -27.45 -34.06
C ALA A 44 42.77 -27.36 -32.56
N GLN A 45 43.32 -28.41 -31.94
CA GLN A 45 43.52 -28.41 -30.49
C GLN A 45 44.65 -27.49 -30.01
N SER A 46 45.74 -27.30 -30.78
CA SER A 46 46.85 -26.45 -30.32
C SER A 46 46.53 -24.96 -30.32
N SER A 47 45.83 -24.45 -31.33
CA SER A 47 45.45 -23.03 -31.43
C SER A 47 44.29 -22.65 -30.51
N LEU A 48 43.46 -23.62 -30.11
CA LEU A 48 42.37 -23.40 -29.16
C LEU A 48 42.87 -23.44 -27.71
N GLU A 49 43.83 -24.32 -27.39
CA GLU A 49 44.46 -24.38 -26.06
C GLU A 49 45.34 -23.17 -25.77
N GLU A 50 46.08 -22.63 -26.74
CA GLU A 50 46.82 -21.37 -26.56
C GLU A 50 45.90 -20.16 -26.33
N ASN A 51 44.71 -20.14 -26.95
CA ASN A 51 43.74 -19.05 -26.81
C ASN A 51 42.93 -19.14 -25.50
N ILE A 52 42.68 -20.36 -25.02
CA ILE A 52 42.11 -20.63 -23.70
C ILE A 52 43.14 -20.29 -22.60
N ASN A 53 44.41 -20.64 -22.78
CA ASN A 53 45.47 -20.28 -21.82
C ASN A 53 45.74 -18.77 -21.79
N ALA A 54 45.68 -18.07 -22.93
CA ALA A 54 45.76 -16.61 -22.97
C ALA A 54 44.55 -15.93 -22.30
N GLN A 55 43.33 -16.48 -22.44
CA GLN A 55 42.14 -16.01 -21.71
C GLN A 55 42.17 -16.35 -20.20
N ILE A 56 42.82 -17.45 -19.82
CA ILE A 56 43.03 -17.85 -18.43
C ILE A 56 44.11 -16.96 -17.80
N GLU A 57 45.22 -16.67 -18.48
CA GLU A 57 46.24 -15.71 -18.01
C GLU A 57 45.70 -14.27 -17.90
N LEU A 58 44.85 -13.82 -18.84
CA LEU A 58 44.13 -12.53 -18.73
C LEU A 58 43.15 -12.47 -17.54
N ARG A 59 42.62 -13.62 -17.10
CA ARG A 59 41.75 -13.71 -15.90
C ARG A 59 42.51 -13.90 -14.59
N MET A 60 43.79 -14.31 -14.64
CA MET A 60 44.62 -14.54 -13.46
C MET A 60 45.22 -13.26 -12.85
N GLY A 61 44.85 -12.08 -13.35
CA GLY A 61 45.36 -10.79 -12.91
C GLY A 61 44.33 -9.76 -12.44
N ILE A 62 43.05 -10.10 -12.23
CA ILE A 62 42.09 -9.11 -11.66
C ILE A 62 42.35 -9.02 -10.15
N VAL A 63 43.34 -8.22 -9.77
CA VAL A 63 43.50 -7.77 -8.39
C VAL A 63 42.25 -6.97 -8.06
N ARG A 64 41.37 -7.56 -7.25
CA ARG A 64 40.13 -6.92 -6.85
C ARG A 64 40.45 -5.59 -6.16
N GLY A 65 39.94 -4.49 -6.72
CA GLY A 65 40.05 -3.17 -6.12
C GLY A 65 39.66 -3.18 -4.64
N ARG A 66 40.55 -2.63 -3.80
CA ARG A 66 40.39 -2.63 -2.33
C ARG A 66 39.89 -1.29 -1.80
N LYS A 67 39.95 -0.23 -2.61
CA LYS A 67 39.58 1.12 -2.18
C LYS A 67 38.06 1.24 -2.13
N CYS A 68 37.51 1.23 -0.92
CA CYS A 68 36.08 1.42 -0.71
C CYS A 68 35.76 2.92 -0.58
N PHE A 69 34.76 3.38 -1.33
CA PHE A 69 34.17 4.71 -1.22
C PHE A 69 32.65 4.65 -1.00
N LEU A 70 32.10 3.44 -0.80
CA LEU A 70 30.67 3.22 -0.56
C LEU A 70 30.32 3.75 0.84
N THR A 71 29.74 4.94 0.89
CA THR A 71 29.32 5.58 2.14
C THR A 71 27.84 5.29 2.45
N PRO A 72 27.40 5.43 3.71
CA PRO A 72 25.98 5.38 4.08
C PRO A 72 25.11 6.32 3.24
N LYS A 73 25.65 7.48 2.83
CA LYS A 73 24.94 8.44 1.97
C LYS A 73 24.67 7.88 0.57
N ILE A 74 25.65 7.21 -0.05
CA ILE A 74 25.47 6.56 -1.35
C ILE A 74 24.43 5.44 -1.21
N MET A 75 24.55 4.59 -0.18
CA MET A 75 23.60 3.49 0.05
C MET A 75 22.18 4.00 0.25
N ALA A 76 21.99 5.08 1.01
CA ALA A 76 20.70 5.70 1.23
C ALA A 76 20.06 6.21 -0.08
N ILE A 77 20.86 6.80 -0.98
CA ILE A 77 20.39 7.29 -2.28
C ILE A 77 20.01 6.12 -3.17
N LEU A 78 20.86 5.09 -3.28
CA LEU A 78 20.55 3.91 -4.08
C LEU A 78 19.26 3.20 -3.62
N ASP A 79 19.02 3.12 -2.31
CA ASP A 79 17.78 2.58 -1.75
C ASP A 79 16.58 3.48 -2.04
N ARG A 80 16.72 4.80 -1.87
CA ARG A 80 15.63 5.78 -2.08
C ARG A 80 15.13 5.80 -3.52
N PHE A 81 16.04 5.68 -4.49
CA PHE A 81 15.69 5.67 -5.92
C PHE A 81 15.53 4.26 -6.49
N HIS A 82 15.42 3.24 -5.63
CA HIS A 82 15.22 1.85 -6.05
C HIS A 82 16.23 1.33 -7.09
N ILE A 83 17.47 1.83 -7.03
CA ILE A 83 18.51 1.47 -7.98
C ILE A 83 18.93 0.02 -7.75
N SER A 84 18.89 -0.79 -8.81
CA SER A 84 19.32 -2.20 -8.77
C SER A 84 20.81 -2.30 -8.48
N GLN A 85 21.29 -3.42 -7.95
CA GLN A 85 22.73 -3.60 -7.70
C GLN A 85 23.55 -3.49 -8.98
N ARG A 86 23.03 -4.03 -10.09
CA ARG A 86 23.68 -3.97 -11.40
C ARG A 86 23.75 -2.53 -11.91
N SER A 87 22.64 -1.80 -11.85
CA SER A 87 22.60 -0.38 -12.23
C SER A 87 23.53 0.47 -11.36
N ALA A 88 23.60 0.16 -10.07
CA ALA A 88 24.50 0.84 -9.15
C ALA A 88 25.98 0.65 -9.53
N VAL A 89 26.40 -0.56 -9.94
CA VAL A 89 27.75 -0.79 -10.46
C VAL A 89 28.04 0.14 -11.64
N PHE A 90 27.20 0.11 -12.68
CA PHE A 90 27.41 0.92 -13.88
C PHE A 90 27.46 2.43 -13.59
N ILE A 91 26.54 2.93 -12.76
CA ILE A 91 26.50 4.36 -12.40
C ILE A 91 27.78 4.74 -11.64
N LEU A 92 28.19 3.91 -10.68
CA LEU A 92 29.36 4.22 -9.84
C LEU A 92 30.67 4.12 -10.62
N GLU A 93 30.80 3.18 -11.55
CA GLU A 93 31.95 3.06 -12.47
C GLU A 93 32.06 4.28 -13.39
N ALA A 94 30.97 4.64 -14.09
CA ALA A 94 30.96 5.78 -14.99
C ALA A 94 31.28 7.11 -14.27
N VAL A 95 30.77 7.29 -13.05
CA VAL A 95 31.09 8.46 -12.22
C VAL A 95 32.55 8.44 -11.78
N ALA A 96 33.09 7.29 -11.37
CA ALA A 96 34.48 7.17 -10.96
C ALA A 96 35.44 7.48 -12.12
N GLU A 97 35.17 6.93 -13.31
CA GLU A 97 35.95 7.17 -14.53
C GLU A 97 35.93 8.64 -14.92
N SER A 98 34.75 9.27 -14.91
CA SER A 98 34.58 10.69 -15.21
C SER A 98 35.33 11.62 -14.24
N LEU A 99 35.57 11.15 -13.01
CA LEU A 99 36.35 11.86 -12.00
C LEU A 99 37.86 11.55 -12.08
N GLY A 100 38.29 10.76 -13.06
CA GLY A 100 39.69 10.37 -13.25
C GLY A 100 40.18 9.30 -12.28
N HIS A 101 39.29 8.54 -11.66
CA HIS A 101 39.67 7.40 -10.82
C HIS A 101 39.85 6.13 -11.65
N ASN A 102 40.90 5.36 -11.34
CA ASN A 102 41.07 4.03 -11.90
C ASN A 102 40.04 3.06 -11.29
N ILE A 103 39.17 2.49 -12.13
CA ILE A 103 38.10 1.57 -11.70
C ILE A 103 38.68 0.29 -11.08
N ASP A 104 39.82 -0.20 -11.57
CA ASP A 104 40.45 -1.45 -11.10
C ASP A 104 40.89 -1.38 -9.63
N GLU A 105 41.14 -0.16 -9.12
CA GLU A 105 41.51 0.06 -7.72
C GLU A 105 40.29 0.10 -6.78
N LEU A 106 39.09 0.30 -7.31
CA LEU A 106 37.88 0.54 -6.53
C LEU A 106 37.14 -0.76 -6.22
N ALA A 107 36.59 -0.84 -5.01
CA ALA A 107 35.77 -1.97 -4.59
C ALA A 107 34.33 -1.89 -5.15
N ILE A 108 34.17 -1.75 -6.47
CA ILE A 108 32.87 -1.69 -7.15
C ILE A 108 32.59 -3.05 -7.78
N ASN A 109 31.65 -3.79 -7.21
CA ASN A 109 31.06 -4.96 -7.84
C ASN A 109 29.74 -5.28 -7.14
N GLN A 110 28.91 -6.09 -7.79
CA GLN A 110 27.57 -6.42 -7.32
C GLN A 110 27.56 -6.97 -5.88
N ASN A 111 28.48 -7.88 -5.54
CA ASN A 111 28.57 -8.48 -4.21
C ASN A 111 29.01 -7.48 -3.14
N THR A 112 29.95 -6.58 -3.47
CA THR A 112 30.37 -5.52 -2.54
C THR A 112 29.22 -4.57 -2.26
N ILE A 113 28.53 -4.07 -3.30
CA ILE A 113 27.39 -3.17 -3.13
C ILE A 113 26.27 -3.85 -2.34
N GLN A 114 26.00 -5.14 -2.61
CA GLN A 114 25.03 -5.90 -1.83
C GLN A 114 25.38 -5.94 -0.34
N ARG A 115 26.60 -6.36 0.02
CA ARG A 115 27.03 -6.44 1.41
C ARG A 115 26.96 -5.08 2.11
N TYR A 116 27.39 -4.01 1.46
CA TYR A 116 27.32 -2.65 2.02
C TYR A 116 25.88 -2.17 2.19
N ARG A 117 24.97 -2.50 1.28
CA ARG A 117 23.54 -2.19 1.45
C ARG A 117 22.92 -2.99 2.60
N GLU A 118 23.26 -4.26 2.73
CA GLU A 118 22.80 -5.09 3.84
C GLU A 118 23.29 -4.54 5.19
N ASP A 119 24.56 -4.19 5.29
CA ASP A 119 25.16 -3.61 6.49
C ASP A 119 24.55 -2.23 6.85
N PHE A 120 24.40 -1.36 5.83
CA PHE A 120 23.74 -0.07 6.00
C PHE A 120 22.30 -0.21 6.50
N ARG A 121 21.51 -1.14 5.92
CA ARG A 121 20.13 -1.39 6.34
C ARG A 121 20.06 -1.96 7.76
N LYS A 122 20.97 -2.87 8.14
CA LYS A 122 21.09 -3.39 9.50
C LYS A 122 21.37 -2.25 10.49
N THR A 123 22.38 -1.42 10.21
CA THR A 123 22.74 -0.27 11.04
C THR A 123 21.58 0.72 11.17
N LYS A 124 20.89 1.02 10.06
CA LYS A 124 19.71 1.90 10.05
C LYS A 124 18.57 1.31 10.87
N ALA A 125 18.30 0.01 10.77
CA ALA A 125 17.27 -0.68 11.54
C ALA A 125 17.58 -0.66 13.05
N THR A 126 18.83 -0.91 13.45
CA THR A 126 19.28 -0.80 14.84
C THR A 126 19.07 0.61 15.37
N ARG A 127 19.52 1.64 14.64
CA ARG A 127 19.34 3.03 15.03
C ARG A 127 17.86 3.40 15.17
N ILE A 128 17.00 2.89 14.28
CA ILE A 128 15.55 3.09 14.37
C ILE A 128 14.98 2.50 15.67
N LYS A 129 15.44 1.31 16.08
CA LYS A 129 15.00 0.67 17.33
C LYS A 129 15.50 1.43 18.55
N GLU A 130 16.76 1.87 18.55
CA GLU A 130 17.35 2.66 19.63
C GLU A 130 16.57 3.96 19.85
N LEU A 131 16.37 4.75 18.80
CA LEU A 131 15.59 5.99 18.85
C LEU A 131 14.15 5.75 19.34
N PHE A 132 13.55 4.62 18.98
CA PHE A 132 12.21 4.29 19.47
C PHE A 132 12.21 3.93 20.95
N LYS A 133 13.24 3.26 21.47
CA LYS A 133 13.36 2.94 22.90
C LYS A 133 13.43 4.19 23.77
N GLU A 134 14.06 5.26 23.28
CA GLU A 134 14.12 6.57 23.95
C GLU A 134 12.73 7.18 24.22
N ASN A 135 11.69 6.80 23.47
CA ASN A 135 10.33 7.33 23.67
C ASN A 135 9.63 6.79 24.92
N GLU A 136 10.13 5.69 25.48
CA GLU A 136 9.61 4.96 26.65
C GLU A 136 8.08 4.96 26.72
N PRO A 137 7.38 4.27 25.79
CA PRO A 137 5.92 4.19 25.85
C PRO A 137 5.50 3.45 27.12
N SER A 138 4.50 3.97 27.83
CA SER A 138 3.88 3.32 29.01
C SER A 138 3.02 2.13 28.60
N PHE A 139 2.29 2.28 27.50
CA PHE A 139 1.58 1.21 26.83
C PHE A 139 1.57 1.44 25.32
N VAL A 140 1.27 0.39 24.56
CA VAL A 140 1.07 0.45 23.12
C VAL A 140 -0.20 -0.29 22.72
N CYS A 141 -0.85 0.20 21.66
CA CYS A 141 -1.87 -0.55 20.94
C CYS A 141 -1.24 -1.18 19.70
N VAL A 142 -1.31 -2.51 19.61
CA VAL A 142 -0.71 -3.33 18.56
C VAL A 142 -1.74 -3.59 17.48
N HIS A 143 -1.39 -3.23 16.24
CA HIS A 143 -2.23 -3.38 15.05
C HIS A 143 -1.60 -4.39 14.10
N TRP A 144 -2.40 -5.30 13.55
CA TRP A 144 -1.97 -6.18 12.46
C TRP A 144 -3.09 -6.45 11.46
N ASP A 145 -2.71 -6.54 10.19
CA ASP A 145 -3.60 -6.91 9.08
C ASP A 145 -2.77 -7.60 8.00
N SER A 146 -3.19 -8.78 7.54
CA SER A 146 -2.38 -9.58 6.62
C SER A 146 -2.56 -9.13 5.16
N LYS A 147 -1.49 -9.27 4.36
CA LYS A 147 -1.51 -8.96 2.94
C LYS A 147 -0.75 -9.99 2.13
N LEU A 148 -1.39 -10.48 1.06
CA LEU A 148 -0.70 -11.24 0.02
C LEU A 148 0.14 -10.30 -0.84
N LEU A 149 1.46 -10.48 -0.80
CA LEU A 149 2.44 -9.74 -1.61
C LEU A 149 3.23 -10.69 -2.51
N PRO A 150 3.72 -10.24 -3.68
CA PRO A 150 4.63 -11.04 -4.51
C PRO A 150 5.84 -11.53 -3.69
N ALA A 151 6.18 -12.80 -3.84
CA ALA A 151 7.36 -13.38 -3.21
C ALA A 151 8.63 -12.79 -3.85
N LEU A 152 9.66 -12.55 -3.03
CA LEU A 152 10.90 -11.91 -3.49
C LEU A 152 11.70 -12.76 -4.47
N ASN A 153 11.53 -14.09 -4.44
CA ASN A 153 12.46 -15.04 -5.08
C ASN A 153 11.83 -15.88 -6.20
N VAL A 154 10.51 -15.81 -6.41
CA VAL A 154 9.80 -16.64 -7.39
C VAL A 154 8.74 -15.77 -8.06
N ARG A 155 8.87 -15.61 -9.38
CA ARG A 155 7.87 -14.92 -10.22
C ARG A 155 6.53 -15.66 -10.05
N ASP A 156 5.44 -14.91 -9.91
CA ASP A 156 4.07 -15.41 -9.76
C ASP A 156 3.71 -16.14 -8.45
N LEU A 157 4.67 -16.35 -7.54
CA LEU A 157 4.35 -16.82 -6.20
C LEU A 157 3.93 -15.64 -5.31
N LYS A 158 2.80 -15.76 -4.62
CA LYS A 158 2.40 -14.81 -3.57
C LYS A 158 2.76 -15.39 -2.21
N SER A 159 3.18 -14.52 -1.31
CA SER A 159 3.45 -14.86 0.07
C SER A 159 2.71 -13.91 1.00
N GLU A 160 2.16 -14.46 2.06
CA GLU A 160 1.49 -13.67 3.07
C GLU A 160 2.52 -12.90 3.90
N ARG A 161 2.19 -11.64 4.17
CA ARG A 161 2.99 -10.70 4.93
C ARG A 161 2.09 -10.04 5.96
N LEU A 162 2.60 -9.92 7.17
CA LEU A 162 1.86 -9.36 8.29
C LEU A 162 2.50 -8.06 8.74
N PRO A 163 2.13 -6.90 8.19
CA PRO A 163 2.41 -5.61 8.80
C PRO A 163 1.99 -5.60 10.27
N ILE A 164 2.94 -5.29 11.15
CA ILE A 164 2.71 -5.11 12.59
C ILE A 164 3.09 -3.69 12.95
N ILE A 165 2.11 -2.93 13.37
CA ILE A 165 2.24 -1.50 13.70
C ILE A 165 1.88 -1.33 15.16
N VAL A 166 2.56 -0.44 15.87
CA VAL A 166 2.11 0.03 17.18
C VAL A 166 1.71 1.48 17.13
N THR A 167 0.72 1.84 17.93
CA THR A 167 0.32 3.22 18.19
C THR A 167 0.61 3.57 19.63
N TYR A 168 1.19 4.73 19.86
CA TYR A 168 1.56 5.26 21.18
C TYR A 168 1.62 6.79 21.10
N LYS A 169 1.11 7.51 22.11
CA LYS A 169 1.18 9.00 22.16
C LYS A 169 0.81 9.70 20.82
N ASP A 170 -0.22 9.21 20.14
CA ASP A 170 -0.67 9.67 18.80
C ASP A 170 0.35 9.50 17.64
N GLU A 171 1.40 8.72 17.85
CA GLU A 171 2.36 8.30 16.83
C GLU A 171 2.13 6.85 16.41
N GLU A 172 2.49 6.54 15.16
CA GLU A 172 2.46 5.20 14.60
C GLU A 172 3.89 4.72 14.32
N LYS A 173 4.17 3.45 14.63
CA LYS A 173 5.44 2.81 14.33
C LYS A 173 5.24 1.45 13.71
N LEU A 174 5.72 1.28 12.47
CA LEU A 174 5.88 -0.03 11.87
C LEU A 174 7.03 -0.77 12.58
N LEU A 175 6.70 -1.90 13.21
CA LEU A 175 7.68 -2.76 13.89
C LEU A 175 8.29 -3.80 12.94
N GLY A 176 7.48 -4.34 12.03
CA GLY A 176 7.92 -5.37 11.12
C GLY A 176 6.85 -5.76 10.10
N VAL A 177 7.29 -6.51 9.09
CA VAL A 177 6.42 -7.11 8.07
C VAL A 177 6.85 -8.58 7.86
N PRO A 178 6.76 -9.44 8.91
CA PRO A 178 7.15 -10.84 8.79
C PRO A 178 6.38 -11.58 7.68
N LYS A 179 7.05 -12.56 7.09
CA LYS A 179 6.43 -13.57 6.23
C LYS A 179 5.71 -14.58 7.11
N LEU A 180 4.46 -14.89 6.76
CA LEU A 180 3.74 -16.00 7.39
C LEU A 180 3.84 -17.25 6.51
N GLU A 181 3.89 -18.42 7.16
CA GLU A 181 3.75 -19.70 6.46
C GLU A 181 2.31 -19.98 6.05
N ASN A 182 1.36 -19.56 6.89
CA ASN A 182 -0.09 -19.66 6.65
C ASN A 182 -0.83 -18.55 7.41
N SER A 183 -2.13 -18.39 7.12
CA SER A 183 -2.99 -17.36 7.71
C SER A 183 -3.60 -17.73 9.07
N SER A 184 -3.17 -18.82 9.71
CA SER A 184 -3.77 -19.26 10.97
C SER A 184 -3.53 -18.25 12.10
N GLY A 185 -4.45 -18.20 13.07
CA GLY A 185 -4.32 -17.33 14.23
C GLY A 185 -3.05 -17.58 15.04
N LYS A 186 -2.64 -18.84 15.17
CA LYS A 186 -1.40 -19.23 15.85
C LYS A 186 -0.16 -18.63 15.18
N GLU A 187 -0.08 -18.71 13.86
CA GLU A 187 1.06 -18.20 13.09
C GLU A 187 1.11 -16.66 13.15
N GLN A 188 -0.05 -16.00 13.02
CA GLN A 188 -0.17 -14.56 13.19
C GLN A 188 0.27 -14.12 14.60
N ALA A 189 -0.22 -14.78 15.65
CA ALA A 189 0.16 -14.48 17.03
C ALA A 189 1.65 -14.68 17.29
N MET A 190 2.23 -15.76 16.77
CA MET A 190 3.67 -16.02 16.92
C MET A 190 4.50 -14.93 16.24
N ALA A 191 4.12 -14.51 15.03
CA ALA A 191 4.78 -13.43 14.31
C ALA A 191 4.67 -12.09 15.07
N VAL A 192 3.47 -11.74 15.55
CA VAL A 192 3.25 -10.54 16.39
C VAL A 192 4.10 -10.59 17.64
N TRP A 193 4.07 -11.69 18.37
CA TRP A 193 4.80 -11.86 19.62
C TRP A 193 6.31 -11.75 19.44
N ASN A 194 6.88 -12.43 18.44
CA ASN A 194 8.31 -12.37 18.12
C ASN A 194 8.75 -10.94 17.80
N VAL A 195 7.93 -10.18 17.07
CA VAL A 195 8.20 -8.77 16.78
C VAL A 195 8.11 -7.92 18.05
N LEU A 196 7.14 -8.17 18.94
CA LEU A 196 7.09 -7.46 20.23
C LEU A 196 8.32 -7.73 21.10
N LYS A 197 8.82 -8.98 21.14
CA LYS A 197 10.07 -9.34 21.84
C LYS A 197 11.28 -8.60 21.27
N ASP A 198 11.41 -8.62 19.95
CA ASP A 198 12.53 -8.00 19.23
C ASP A 198 12.59 -6.46 19.43
N TRP A 199 11.46 -5.85 19.79
CA TRP A 199 11.35 -4.44 20.13
C TRP A 199 11.30 -4.16 21.64
N GLY A 200 11.24 -5.17 22.50
CA GLY A 200 11.12 -5.03 23.96
C GLY A 200 9.79 -4.41 24.40
N LEU A 201 8.69 -4.83 23.77
CA LEU A 201 7.34 -4.28 23.97
C LEU A 201 6.36 -5.27 24.62
N GLU A 202 6.81 -6.46 25.02
CA GLU A 202 5.98 -7.54 25.60
C GLU A 202 5.11 -7.06 26.76
N ASP A 203 5.71 -6.35 27.72
CA ASP A 203 5.02 -5.84 28.91
C ASP A 203 4.18 -4.58 28.63
N LYS A 204 4.44 -3.93 27.49
CA LYS A 204 3.83 -2.64 27.11
C LYS A 204 2.63 -2.80 26.20
N ALA A 205 2.52 -3.91 25.47
CA ALA A 205 1.36 -4.19 24.63
C ALA A 205 0.12 -4.34 25.51
N GLN A 206 -0.83 -3.41 25.50
CA GLN A 206 -2.04 -3.54 26.34
C GLN A 206 -3.31 -3.69 25.53
N ILE A 207 -3.27 -3.18 24.30
CA ILE A 207 -4.41 -3.14 23.41
C ILE A 207 -4.02 -3.88 22.13
N LEU A 208 -4.93 -4.71 21.63
CA LEU A 208 -4.82 -5.46 20.40
C LEU A 208 -5.87 -4.95 19.41
N CYS A 209 -5.48 -4.66 18.18
CA CYS A 209 -6.36 -4.16 17.13
C CYS A 209 -6.16 -4.95 15.84
N SER A 210 -7.21 -5.63 15.40
CA SER A 210 -7.20 -6.44 14.19
C SER A 210 -8.61 -6.51 13.60
N ASP A 211 -8.73 -7.02 12.38
CA ASP A 211 -10.04 -7.41 11.86
C ASP A 211 -10.71 -8.48 12.74
N SER A 212 -12.02 -8.66 12.57
CA SER A 212 -12.81 -9.61 13.36
C SER A 212 -12.90 -10.99 12.69
N THR A 213 -11.89 -11.39 11.91
CA THR A 213 -11.86 -12.71 11.30
C THR A 213 -11.70 -13.79 12.37
N SER A 214 -12.11 -15.03 12.05
CA SER A 214 -11.98 -16.17 12.95
C SER A 214 -10.53 -16.51 13.28
N SER A 215 -9.59 -16.24 12.37
CA SER A 215 -8.15 -16.36 12.62
C SER A 215 -7.68 -15.42 13.72
N ASN A 216 -8.30 -14.25 13.90
CA ASN A 216 -7.92 -13.31 14.96
C ASN A 216 -8.72 -13.53 16.25
N THR A 217 -10.04 -13.71 16.13
CA THR A 217 -11.00 -13.70 17.26
C THR A 217 -11.45 -15.08 17.73
N GLY A 218 -11.00 -16.17 17.10
CA GLY A 218 -11.42 -17.52 17.46
C GLY A 218 -11.07 -17.88 18.90
N ARG A 219 -12.05 -18.37 19.67
CA ARG A 219 -11.90 -18.67 21.11
C ARG A 219 -10.75 -19.63 21.47
N ILE A 220 -10.41 -20.55 20.56
CA ILE A 220 -9.40 -21.60 20.80
C ILE A 220 -8.13 -21.34 19.97
N ASN A 221 -8.31 -21.00 18.69
CA ASN A 221 -7.22 -20.89 17.71
C ASN A 221 -7.03 -19.47 17.17
N GLY A 222 -7.62 -18.46 17.82
CA GLY A 222 -7.52 -17.06 17.43
C GLY A 222 -6.18 -16.46 17.86
N ALA A 223 -5.67 -15.53 17.05
CA ALA A 223 -4.43 -14.82 17.35
C ALA A 223 -4.48 -14.10 18.70
N ILE A 224 -5.62 -13.48 19.03
CA ILE A 224 -5.81 -12.78 20.30
C ILE A 224 -5.67 -13.73 21.48
N THR A 225 -6.34 -14.89 21.44
CA THR A 225 -6.23 -15.91 22.49
C THR A 225 -4.79 -16.37 22.69
N PHE A 226 -4.05 -16.59 21.61
CA PHE A 226 -2.62 -16.96 21.73
C PHE A 226 -1.77 -15.82 22.30
N LEU A 227 -2.04 -14.56 21.93
CA LEU A 227 -1.29 -13.42 22.45
C LEU A 227 -1.50 -13.22 23.96
N GLU A 228 -2.74 -13.37 24.45
CA GLU A 228 -3.03 -13.35 25.89
C GLU A 228 -2.34 -14.50 26.62
N LEU A 229 -2.33 -15.71 26.05
CA LEU A 229 -1.60 -16.85 26.58
C LEU A 229 -0.08 -16.61 26.62
N TYR A 230 0.49 -15.97 25.59
CA TYR A 230 1.92 -15.67 25.54
C TYR A 230 2.32 -14.56 26.51
N ALA A 231 1.45 -13.57 26.71
CA ALA A 231 1.66 -12.47 27.63
C ALA A 231 1.34 -12.82 29.09
N ASP A 232 0.67 -13.96 29.32
CA ASP A 232 0.15 -14.40 30.62
C ASP A 232 -0.71 -13.33 31.32
N ARG A 233 -1.53 -12.63 30.53
CA ARG A 233 -2.46 -11.60 31.00
C ARG A 233 -3.55 -11.30 29.99
N GLU A 234 -4.65 -10.77 30.50
CA GLU A 234 -5.73 -10.24 29.67
C GLU A 234 -5.26 -8.98 28.92
N MET A 235 -5.72 -8.84 27.68
CA MET A 235 -5.43 -7.69 26.83
C MET A 235 -6.74 -7.11 26.30
N THR A 236 -6.79 -5.79 26.12
CA THR A 236 -8.00 -5.15 25.60
C THR A 236 -8.05 -5.31 24.08
N TYR A 237 -9.09 -5.93 23.54
CA TYR A 237 -9.29 -6.05 22.10
C TYR A 237 -10.16 -4.91 21.54
N PHE A 238 -9.61 -4.18 20.57
CA PHE A 238 -10.31 -3.19 19.77
C PHE A 238 -10.55 -3.76 18.36
N PRO A 239 -11.77 -4.21 18.02
CA PRO A 239 -12.04 -4.68 16.68
C PRO A 239 -11.89 -3.53 15.67
N CYS A 240 -11.32 -3.84 14.50
CA CYS A 240 -11.13 -2.86 13.44
C CYS A 240 -12.48 -2.29 12.98
N ARG A 241 -12.74 -1.01 13.32
CA ARG A 241 -14.01 -0.33 12.99
C ARG A 241 -14.22 -0.17 11.49
N HIS A 242 -13.16 0.01 10.71
CA HIS A 242 -13.25 -0.01 9.25
C HIS A 242 -13.80 -1.36 8.76
N HIS A 243 -13.31 -2.48 9.29
CA HIS A 243 -13.83 -3.79 8.92
C HIS A 243 -15.32 -3.95 9.29
N ILE A 244 -15.72 -3.51 10.48
CA ILE A 244 -17.14 -3.53 10.90
C ILE A 244 -18.01 -2.74 9.92
N TYR A 245 -17.62 -1.53 9.56
CA TYR A 245 -18.39 -0.73 8.61
C TYR A 245 -18.42 -1.34 7.20
N GLU A 246 -17.34 -1.98 6.74
CA GLU A 246 -17.38 -2.74 5.48
C GLU A 246 -18.42 -3.88 5.51
N LEU A 247 -18.57 -4.57 6.66
CA LEU A 247 -19.59 -5.61 6.82
C LEU A 247 -21.01 -5.03 6.72
N VAL A 248 -21.26 -3.88 7.35
CA VAL A 248 -22.57 -3.21 7.26
C VAL A 248 -22.85 -2.75 5.84
N LEU A 249 -21.86 -2.11 5.19
CA LEU A 249 -22.01 -1.67 3.81
C LEU A 249 -22.28 -2.85 2.88
N ARG A 250 -21.60 -3.98 3.07
CA ARG A 250 -21.90 -5.23 2.34
C ARG A 250 -23.37 -5.61 2.49
N SER A 251 -23.90 -5.63 3.71
CA SER A 251 -25.30 -6.00 3.95
C SER A 251 -26.29 -5.05 3.27
N VAL A 252 -26.01 -3.74 3.23
CA VAL A 252 -26.84 -2.78 2.48
C VAL A 252 -26.80 -3.07 0.99
N PHE A 253 -25.63 -3.36 0.42
CA PHE A 253 -25.53 -3.74 -0.99
C PHE A 253 -26.24 -5.06 -1.31
N GLU A 254 -26.13 -6.04 -0.42
CA GLU A 254 -26.80 -7.34 -0.54
C GLU A 254 -28.31 -7.17 -0.58
N TYR A 255 -28.86 -6.31 0.28
CA TYR A 255 -30.29 -6.04 0.37
C TYR A 255 -30.81 -5.21 -0.81
N GLU A 256 -30.14 -4.11 -1.15
CA GLU A 256 -30.60 -3.15 -2.16
C GLU A 256 -30.38 -3.63 -3.60
N LEU A 257 -29.34 -4.45 -3.80
CA LEU A 257 -28.96 -4.98 -5.10
C LEU A 257 -28.76 -6.50 -4.99
N ASN A 258 -29.83 -7.25 -4.77
CA ASN A 258 -29.86 -8.72 -4.58
C ASN A 258 -29.05 -9.56 -5.61
N GLU A 259 -28.70 -9.01 -6.78
CA GLU A 259 -27.85 -9.68 -7.80
C GLU A 259 -26.32 -9.44 -7.60
N VAL A 260 -25.89 -8.68 -6.59
CA VAL A 260 -24.52 -8.10 -6.46
C VAL A 260 -23.56 -8.95 -5.60
N THR A 261 -23.96 -10.12 -5.13
CA THR A 261 -23.03 -11.09 -4.47
C THR A 261 -22.49 -12.16 -5.40
N SER A 262 -22.99 -12.24 -6.63
CA SER A 262 -22.48 -13.13 -7.67
C SER A 262 -21.58 -12.37 -8.65
N SER A 263 -20.78 -13.07 -9.47
CA SER A 263 -19.94 -12.49 -10.55
C SER A 263 -20.59 -11.34 -11.38
N PRO A 264 -21.93 -11.33 -11.63
CA PRO A 264 -22.69 -10.20 -12.20
C PRO A 264 -22.50 -8.82 -11.54
N ALA A 265 -22.21 -8.75 -10.24
CA ALA A 265 -21.95 -7.50 -9.52
C ALA A 265 -20.84 -6.66 -10.14
N VAL A 266 -19.74 -7.34 -10.48
CA VAL A 266 -18.59 -6.73 -11.12
C VAL A 266 -18.91 -6.39 -12.56
N ALA A 267 -19.79 -7.13 -13.22
CA ALA A 267 -20.29 -6.75 -14.55
C ALA A 267 -21.13 -5.46 -14.48
N PHE A 268 -22.00 -5.30 -13.48
CA PHE A 268 -22.78 -4.08 -13.29
C PHE A 268 -21.89 -2.84 -13.16
N PHE A 269 -20.90 -2.90 -12.26
CA PHE A 269 -19.96 -1.80 -12.07
C PHE A 269 -18.97 -1.65 -13.24
N LYS A 270 -18.63 -2.72 -13.99
CA LYS A 270 -17.77 -2.60 -15.18
C LYS A 270 -18.41 -1.77 -16.29
N LYS A 271 -19.74 -1.79 -16.43
CA LYS A 271 -20.47 -1.04 -17.48
C LYS A 271 -20.15 0.45 -17.49
N ILE A 272 -20.03 1.10 -16.33
CA ILE A 272 -19.71 2.54 -16.29
C ILE A 272 -18.26 2.80 -16.71
N ARG A 273 -17.33 1.90 -16.40
CA ARG A 273 -15.93 2.03 -16.81
C ARG A 273 -15.79 1.95 -18.33
N GLU A 274 -16.51 1.03 -18.96
CA GLU A 274 -16.55 0.89 -20.43
C GLU A 274 -17.17 2.11 -21.11
N LYS A 275 -18.25 2.66 -20.53
CA LYS A 275 -18.96 3.82 -21.09
C LYS A 275 -18.34 5.16 -20.73
N TRP A 276 -17.38 5.22 -19.80
CA TRP A 276 -16.87 6.45 -19.20
C TRP A 276 -16.45 7.50 -20.22
N ASN A 277 -15.71 7.09 -21.25
CA ASN A 277 -15.21 8.01 -22.28
C ASN A 277 -16.35 8.69 -23.06
N ASN A 278 -17.50 8.03 -23.18
CA ASN A 278 -18.66 8.51 -23.94
C ASN A 278 -19.66 9.31 -23.10
N LEU A 279 -19.48 9.40 -21.77
CA LEU A 279 -20.37 10.19 -20.91
C LEU A 279 -20.11 11.69 -21.06
N GLU A 280 -21.14 12.51 -20.98
CA GLU A 280 -21.03 13.96 -20.80
C GLU A 280 -20.79 14.27 -19.32
N LYS A 281 -19.57 14.65 -18.95
CA LYS A 281 -19.12 14.72 -17.54
C LYS A 281 -19.77 15.84 -16.74
N GLU A 282 -20.20 16.91 -17.43
CA GLU A 282 -20.92 18.04 -16.82
C GLU A 282 -22.44 17.78 -16.72
N ASN A 283 -22.96 16.79 -17.44
CA ASN A 283 -24.40 16.49 -17.50
C ASN A 283 -24.77 15.36 -16.52
N TYR A 284 -24.58 15.61 -15.23
CA TYR A 284 -25.01 14.70 -14.17
C TYR A 284 -26.19 15.27 -13.40
N MET A 285 -26.92 14.40 -12.69
CA MET A 285 -27.98 14.83 -11.79
C MET A 285 -27.62 14.48 -10.35
N ASP A 286 -27.71 15.45 -9.45
CA ASP A 286 -27.57 15.22 -8.01
C ASP A 286 -28.72 14.37 -7.43
N GLY A 287 -28.60 14.08 -6.12
CA GLY A 287 -29.57 13.36 -5.31
C GLY A 287 -30.32 14.26 -4.32
N TYR A 288 -30.20 15.59 -4.40
CA TYR A 288 -30.74 16.53 -3.40
C TYR A 288 -32.23 16.33 -3.18
N LYS A 289 -33.00 16.15 -4.27
CA LYS A 289 -34.45 15.88 -4.20
C LYS A 289 -34.78 14.70 -3.27
N TYR A 290 -33.98 13.64 -3.31
CA TYR A 290 -34.21 12.44 -2.50
C TYR A 290 -33.71 12.64 -1.08
N LEU A 291 -32.61 13.37 -0.89
CA LEU A 291 -32.07 13.67 0.43
C LEU A 291 -33.00 14.60 1.23
N ASN A 292 -33.50 15.67 0.61
CA ASN A 292 -34.42 16.61 1.23
C ASN A 292 -35.82 16.01 1.52
N ALA A 293 -36.11 14.83 1.00
CA ALA A 293 -37.32 14.08 1.35
C ALA A 293 -37.19 13.33 2.68
N ILE A 294 -35.96 13.06 3.16
CA ILE A 294 -35.69 12.26 4.37
C ILE A 294 -34.89 13.02 5.43
N CYS A 295 -34.24 14.12 5.08
CA CYS A 295 -33.46 14.96 5.99
C CYS A 295 -33.96 16.40 5.93
N SER A 296 -33.89 17.11 7.07
CA SER A 296 -34.09 18.55 7.13
C SER A 296 -32.92 19.29 6.48
N GLU A 297 -33.18 20.50 5.96
CA GLU A 297 -32.15 21.37 5.39
C GLU A 297 -30.98 21.62 6.37
N SER A 298 -31.30 21.71 7.67
CA SER A 298 -30.29 21.92 8.71
C SER A 298 -29.33 20.72 8.87
N GLU A 299 -29.83 19.50 8.70
CA GLU A 299 -29.02 18.27 8.75
C GLU A 299 -28.15 18.15 7.51
N ILE A 300 -28.72 18.45 6.33
CA ILE A 300 -27.99 18.50 5.06
C ILE A 300 -26.82 19.48 5.16
N LEU A 301 -27.09 20.72 5.61
CA LEU A 301 -26.05 21.74 5.74
C LEU A 301 -24.97 21.35 6.77
N ARG A 302 -25.37 20.74 7.89
CA ARG A 302 -24.41 20.25 8.90
C ARG A 302 -23.50 19.17 8.32
N ASN A 303 -24.05 18.26 7.52
CA ASN A 303 -23.28 17.20 6.87
C ASN A 303 -22.31 17.77 5.83
N VAL A 304 -22.77 18.72 5.00
CA VAL A 304 -21.90 19.42 4.03
C VAL A 304 -20.75 20.14 4.72
N ASN A 305 -21.03 20.87 5.80
CA ASN A 305 -19.98 21.55 6.58
C ASN A 305 -18.94 20.57 7.13
N TYR A 306 -19.39 19.41 7.61
CA TYR A 306 -18.50 18.35 8.06
C TYR A 306 -17.62 17.81 6.91
N LEU A 307 -18.23 17.45 5.78
CA LEU A 307 -17.53 16.93 4.60
C LEU A 307 -16.53 17.93 4.03
N SER A 308 -16.92 19.21 3.90
CA SER A 308 -16.02 20.29 3.46
C SER A 308 -14.86 20.50 4.44
N ASN A 309 -15.07 20.30 5.74
CA ASN A 309 -13.98 20.34 6.71
C ASN A 309 -13.04 19.13 6.59
N ALA A 310 -13.59 17.94 6.32
CA ALA A 310 -12.79 16.73 6.10
C ALA A 310 -11.84 16.88 4.90
N LEU A 311 -12.27 17.55 3.82
CA LEU A 311 -11.43 17.82 2.64
C LEU A 311 -10.24 18.75 2.92
N LYS A 312 -10.25 19.53 4.02
CA LYS A 312 -9.11 20.35 4.42
C LYS A 312 -7.96 19.52 5.01
N ASN A 313 -8.22 18.26 5.37
CA ASN A 313 -7.21 17.38 5.92
C ASN A 313 -6.25 16.87 4.83
N LYS A 314 -5.03 17.41 4.79
CA LYS A 314 -3.99 17.01 3.83
C LYS A 314 -3.55 15.54 3.94
N LYS A 315 -3.87 14.85 5.04
CA LYS A 315 -3.55 13.42 5.25
C LYS A 315 -4.68 12.49 4.80
N LEU A 316 -5.78 13.02 4.24
CA LEU A 316 -6.88 12.20 3.75
C LEU A 316 -6.43 11.35 2.57
N LYS A 317 -6.72 10.04 2.60
CA LYS A 317 -6.40 9.12 1.51
C LYS A 317 -7.17 9.52 0.23
N ASN A 318 -6.56 9.32 -0.93
CA ASN A 318 -7.15 9.74 -2.22
C ASN A 318 -8.53 9.16 -2.50
N ASP A 319 -8.76 7.90 -2.13
CA ASP A 319 -10.06 7.22 -2.27
C ASP A 319 -11.10 7.77 -1.29
N TYR A 320 -10.70 8.10 -0.06
CA TYR A 320 -11.57 8.74 0.92
C TYR A 320 -11.92 10.17 0.49
N GLN A 321 -10.96 10.90 -0.07
CA GLN A 321 -11.19 12.22 -0.64
C GLN A 321 -12.22 12.14 -1.78
N GLU A 322 -12.07 11.20 -2.70
CA GLU A 322 -13.03 11.01 -3.80
C GLU A 322 -14.43 10.65 -3.29
N LEU A 323 -14.53 9.78 -2.27
CA LEU A 323 -15.80 9.47 -1.62
C LEU A 323 -16.48 10.73 -1.06
N VAL A 324 -15.73 11.56 -0.33
CA VAL A 324 -16.23 12.81 0.28
C VAL A 324 -16.64 13.82 -0.79
N GLU A 325 -15.82 13.98 -1.83
CA GLU A 325 -16.12 14.80 -3.00
C GLU A 325 -17.45 14.38 -3.66
N LEU A 326 -17.62 13.08 -3.91
CA LEU A 326 -18.86 12.52 -4.48
C LEU A 326 -20.08 12.69 -3.58
N CYS A 327 -19.91 12.65 -2.26
CA CYS A 327 -21.00 12.97 -1.32
C CYS A 327 -21.47 14.41 -1.49
N ILE A 328 -20.53 15.39 -1.56
CA ILE A 328 -20.87 16.80 -1.76
C ILE A 328 -21.59 17.02 -3.10
N VAL A 329 -21.11 16.36 -4.16
CA VAL A 329 -21.75 16.40 -5.49
C VAL A 329 -23.16 15.80 -5.44
N PHE A 330 -23.33 14.65 -4.79
CA PHE A 330 -24.65 14.01 -4.62
C PHE A 330 -25.63 14.88 -3.82
N ILE A 331 -25.15 15.60 -2.80
CA ILE A 331 -25.98 16.53 -2.01
C ILE A 331 -26.42 17.75 -2.85
N GLY A 332 -25.86 17.97 -4.04
CA GLY A 332 -26.21 19.11 -4.90
C GLY A 332 -25.57 20.43 -4.44
N ARG A 333 -24.50 20.36 -3.63
CA ARG A 333 -23.78 21.54 -3.11
C ARG A 333 -22.46 21.80 -3.85
N ASN A 334 -22.31 21.26 -5.05
CA ASN A 334 -21.20 21.54 -5.97
C ASN A 334 -21.57 22.67 -6.95
N SER A 335 -22.12 23.79 -6.45
CA SER A 335 -22.69 24.86 -7.28
C SER A 335 -21.66 25.56 -8.18
N ASP A 336 -20.39 25.56 -7.79
CA ASP A 336 -19.31 26.25 -8.52
C ASP A 336 -18.51 25.28 -9.42
N SER A 337 -18.95 24.03 -9.57
CA SER A 337 -18.23 22.96 -10.30
C SER A 337 -16.75 22.82 -9.92
N THR A 338 -16.41 23.13 -8.65
CA THR A 338 -15.03 23.03 -8.15
C THR A 338 -14.60 21.57 -8.07
N ILE A 339 -15.54 20.66 -7.80
CA ILE A 339 -15.29 19.22 -7.74
C ILE A 339 -15.54 18.59 -9.11
N LYS A 340 -14.48 18.06 -9.71
CA LYS A 340 -14.54 17.26 -10.95
C LYS A 340 -14.67 15.78 -10.62
N ILE A 341 -15.67 15.11 -11.18
CA ILE A 341 -15.86 13.66 -11.02
C ILE A 341 -14.75 12.92 -11.78
N ARG A 342 -13.92 12.19 -11.04
CA ARG A 342 -12.78 11.43 -11.57
C ARG A 342 -13.25 10.19 -12.36
N PRO A 343 -12.43 9.61 -13.25
CA PRO A 343 -12.72 8.32 -13.88
C PRO A 343 -12.88 7.19 -12.86
N PRO A 344 -13.70 6.16 -13.13
CA PRO A 344 -13.80 4.96 -12.30
C PRO A 344 -12.44 4.25 -12.18
N GLY A 345 -11.97 4.07 -10.93
CA GLY A 345 -10.72 3.37 -10.63
C GLY A 345 -10.83 1.84 -10.72
N ALA A 346 -9.76 1.14 -10.36
CA ALA A 346 -9.75 -0.33 -10.35
C ALA A 346 -10.79 -0.90 -9.37
N LEU A 347 -11.62 -1.82 -9.84
CA LEU A 347 -12.65 -2.49 -9.04
C LEU A 347 -12.18 -3.90 -8.66
N HIS A 348 -12.18 -4.21 -7.36
CA HIS A 348 -11.98 -5.55 -6.85
C HIS A 348 -13.20 -5.99 -6.05
N HIS A 349 -13.55 -7.29 -6.11
CA HIS A 349 -14.73 -7.85 -5.45
C HIS A 349 -14.80 -7.55 -3.94
N ALA A 350 -13.65 -7.59 -3.26
CA ALA A 350 -13.54 -7.42 -1.81
C ALA A 350 -13.49 -5.96 -1.32
N ARG A 351 -13.39 -4.96 -2.22
CA ARG A 351 -13.26 -3.55 -1.82
C ARG A 351 -14.62 -2.84 -1.85
N TRP A 352 -15.28 -2.78 -0.69
CA TRP A 352 -16.60 -2.16 -0.57
C TRP A 352 -16.58 -0.64 -0.75
N MET A 353 -15.50 0.03 -0.33
CA MET A 353 -15.28 1.45 -0.60
C MET A 353 -15.36 1.79 -2.11
N ALA A 354 -14.73 0.97 -2.94
CA ALA A 354 -14.78 1.16 -4.39
C ALA A 354 -16.22 1.05 -4.90
N LYS A 355 -17.01 0.10 -4.38
CA LYS A 355 -18.42 -0.03 -4.75
C LYS A 355 -19.23 1.20 -4.31
N ALA A 356 -18.97 1.77 -3.14
CA ALA A 356 -19.61 3.01 -2.70
C ALA A 356 -19.33 4.19 -3.66
N ILE A 357 -18.06 4.39 -4.03
CA ILE A 357 -17.64 5.39 -5.03
C ILE A 357 -18.35 5.15 -6.38
N TYR A 358 -18.38 3.90 -6.84
CA TYR A 358 -19.05 3.55 -8.08
C TYR A 358 -20.57 3.79 -8.00
N SER A 359 -21.21 3.51 -6.87
CA SER A 359 -22.65 3.77 -6.68
C SER A 359 -22.99 5.23 -6.91
N PHE A 360 -22.21 6.16 -6.32
CA PHE A 360 -22.38 7.58 -6.58
C PHE A 360 -22.24 7.90 -8.06
N LYS A 361 -21.18 7.43 -8.72
CA LYS A 361 -20.96 7.73 -10.15
C LYS A 361 -22.11 7.22 -11.03
N ILE A 362 -22.54 5.98 -10.82
CA ILE A 362 -23.64 5.39 -11.60
C ILE A 362 -24.93 6.16 -11.35
N PHE A 363 -25.22 6.51 -10.10
CA PHE A 363 -26.40 7.27 -9.77
C PHE A 363 -26.36 8.69 -10.36
N LEU A 364 -25.24 9.40 -10.27
CA LEU A 364 -25.08 10.75 -10.81
C LEU A 364 -25.26 10.77 -12.33
N PHE A 365 -24.70 9.80 -13.05
CA PHE A 365 -24.82 9.67 -14.51
C PHE A 365 -26.01 8.83 -14.97
N ARG A 366 -26.99 8.55 -14.09
CA ARG A 366 -28.13 7.65 -14.36
C ARG A 366 -28.92 7.94 -15.64
N GLN A 367 -29.00 9.19 -16.08
CA GLN A 367 -29.72 9.57 -17.32
C GLN A 367 -29.00 9.11 -18.58
N GLN A 368 -27.67 9.01 -18.52
CA GLN A 368 -26.82 8.58 -19.62
C GLN A 368 -26.54 7.07 -19.59
N LEU A 369 -27.06 6.37 -18.56
CA LEU A 369 -26.86 4.95 -18.34
C LEU A 369 -28.20 4.22 -18.45
N SER A 370 -28.24 3.15 -19.25
CA SER A 370 -29.41 2.27 -19.35
C SER A 370 -29.50 1.38 -18.10
N LEU A 371 -30.18 1.87 -17.06
CA LEU A 371 -30.40 1.18 -15.78
C LEU A 371 -31.83 0.64 -15.69
N LYS A 372 -32.01 -0.55 -15.11
CA LYS A 372 -33.33 -1.04 -14.71
C LYS A 372 -33.85 -0.18 -13.56
N MET A 373 -35.18 -0.07 -13.43
CA MET A 373 -35.80 0.68 -12.34
C MET A 373 -35.42 0.14 -10.95
N SER A 374 -35.25 -1.18 -10.81
CA SER A 374 -34.78 -1.82 -9.58
C SER A 374 -33.34 -1.42 -9.23
N GLU A 375 -32.43 -1.46 -10.20
CA GLU A 375 -31.02 -1.04 -10.03
C GLU A 375 -30.94 0.43 -9.63
N LEU A 376 -31.74 1.29 -10.27
CA LEU A 376 -31.78 2.72 -9.94
C LEU A 376 -32.27 2.95 -8.51
N ASN A 377 -33.33 2.25 -8.09
CA ASN A 377 -33.85 2.36 -6.72
C ASN A 377 -32.84 1.87 -5.67
N GLY A 378 -32.19 0.73 -5.92
CA GLY A 378 -31.16 0.23 -5.02
C GLY A 378 -29.97 1.19 -4.90
N LEU A 379 -29.49 1.72 -6.04
CA LEU A 379 -28.43 2.74 -6.04
C LEU A 379 -28.81 4.01 -5.30
N LYS A 380 -30.04 4.49 -5.49
CA LYS A 380 -30.59 5.63 -4.76
C LYS A 380 -30.50 5.38 -3.25
N ASN A 381 -31.01 4.26 -2.78
CA ASN A 381 -31.03 3.91 -1.35
C ASN A 381 -29.60 3.76 -0.79
N ILE A 382 -28.69 3.11 -1.53
CA ILE A 382 -27.28 3.02 -1.17
C ILE A 382 -26.64 4.41 -1.05
N CYS A 383 -26.82 5.30 -2.03
CA CYS A 383 -26.27 6.65 -1.97
C CYS A 383 -26.82 7.47 -0.80
N LEU A 384 -28.12 7.34 -0.51
CA LEU A 384 -28.72 7.98 0.66
C LEU A 384 -28.10 7.45 1.96
N PHE A 385 -27.99 6.13 2.14
CA PHE A 385 -27.33 5.51 3.28
C PHE A 385 -25.87 5.98 3.42
N LEU A 386 -25.13 6.04 2.31
CA LEU A 386 -23.74 6.46 2.29
C LEU A 386 -23.59 7.88 2.85
N VAL A 387 -24.39 8.82 2.34
CA VAL A 387 -24.33 10.24 2.74
C VAL A 387 -24.83 10.47 4.16
N THR A 388 -25.92 9.81 4.56
CA THR A 388 -26.62 10.11 5.82
C THR A 388 -26.00 9.42 7.03
N VAL A 389 -25.48 8.20 6.85
CA VAL A 389 -25.05 7.34 7.98
C VAL A 389 -23.58 6.93 7.87
N TYR A 390 -23.16 6.46 6.71
CA TYR A 390 -21.91 5.72 6.56
C TYR A 390 -20.65 6.59 6.55
N VAL A 391 -20.60 7.59 5.68
CA VAL A 391 -19.34 8.27 5.33
C VAL A 391 -18.72 8.98 6.53
N LYS A 392 -19.54 9.65 7.35
CA LYS A 392 -19.06 10.28 8.58
C LYS A 392 -18.43 9.25 9.53
N SER A 393 -19.15 8.18 9.81
CA SER A 393 -18.70 7.12 10.72
C SER A 393 -17.43 6.44 10.22
N TRP A 394 -17.35 6.22 8.91
CA TRP A 394 -16.16 5.70 8.24
C TRP A 394 -14.94 6.60 8.44
N LEU A 395 -15.07 7.91 8.23
CA LEU A 395 -13.97 8.87 8.41
C LEU A 395 -13.48 8.97 9.86
N GLU A 396 -14.37 8.69 10.82
CA GLU A 396 -14.06 8.72 12.25
C GLU A 396 -13.62 7.35 12.80
N SER A 397 -13.43 6.34 11.95
CA SER A 397 -13.08 4.97 12.36
C SER A 397 -11.73 4.89 13.08
N SER A 398 -10.78 5.78 12.76
CA SER A 398 -9.47 5.82 13.43
C SER A 398 -9.51 6.47 14.81
N SER A 399 -10.59 7.15 15.18
CA SER A 399 -10.75 7.75 16.51
C SER A 399 -11.17 6.67 17.52
N ALA A 400 -10.22 6.20 18.33
CA ALA A 400 -10.50 5.26 19.40
C ALA A 400 -11.33 5.92 20.53
N ILE A 401 -11.02 7.18 20.88
CA ILE A 401 -11.70 7.92 21.94
C ILE A 401 -13.18 8.16 21.60
N GLY A 402 -13.47 8.50 20.34
CA GLY A 402 -14.84 8.75 19.87
C GLY A 402 -15.63 7.47 19.57
N ALA A 403 -14.98 6.31 19.52
CA ALA A 403 -15.58 5.07 19.03
C ALA A 403 -16.92 4.70 19.71
N PRO A 404 -17.04 4.69 21.05
CA PRO A 404 -18.29 4.29 21.69
C PRO A 404 -19.49 5.16 21.32
N LEU A 405 -19.28 6.49 21.27
CA LEU A 405 -20.33 7.44 20.89
C LEU A 405 -20.67 7.31 19.41
N ASN A 406 -19.65 7.22 18.56
CA ASN A 406 -19.82 7.15 17.11
C ASN A 406 -20.55 5.88 16.69
N ASP A 407 -20.21 4.74 17.29
CA ASP A 407 -20.87 3.46 17.01
C ASP A 407 -22.32 3.46 17.52
N LEU A 408 -22.58 4.05 18.69
CA LEU A 408 -23.95 4.24 19.17
C LEU A 408 -24.78 5.14 18.25
N MET A 409 -24.20 6.25 17.78
CA MET A 409 -24.88 7.16 16.86
C MET A 409 -25.13 6.51 15.50
N PHE A 410 -24.17 5.74 14.97
CA PHE A 410 -24.33 4.98 13.75
C PHE A 410 -25.51 3.99 13.83
N LEU A 411 -25.64 3.28 14.95
CA LEU A 411 -26.75 2.32 15.16
C LEU A 411 -28.12 2.99 15.36
N LYS A 412 -28.15 4.24 15.82
CA LYS A 412 -29.39 5.02 16.01
C LYS A 412 -29.91 5.68 14.73
N SER A 413 -29.05 5.85 13.73
CA SER A 413 -29.27 6.70 12.56
C SER A 413 -30.21 6.09 11.53
#